data_AF-A0A8I1XP97-F1
#
_entry.id   AF-A0A8I1XP97-F1
#
_cell.length_a   1.000
_cell.length_b   1.000
_cell.length_c   1.000
_cell.angle_alpha   90.00
_cell.angle_beta   90.00
_cell.angle_gamma   90.00
#
_symmetry.space_group_name_H-M   'P 1'
#
loop_
_entity.id
_entity.type
_entity.pdbx_description
1 polymer ?
#
loop_
_entity_poly.entity_id
_entity_poly.type
_entity_poly.pdbx_seq_one_letter_code
_entity_poly.pdbx_strand_id
1 'polypeptide(L)'
;MAKAKFERTKPHVNVGTIGHVDHGKTTLTAALTKIGAERFGGEFKAYDAIDAAPEEKARGITISTAHVEYESPTRHYAHVDCPGHADYVKNMITGAAQMDG
;
A
#
# COMPACT_ATOMS: atom_id res chain seq x y z
N MET A 1 -13.64 -17.98 4.76
CA MET A 1 -12.47 -18.81 5.13
C MET A 1 -11.66 -18.02 6.14
N ALA A 2 -11.34 -18.59 7.30
CA ALA A 2 -10.50 -17.89 8.27
C ALA A 2 -9.12 -17.63 7.63
N LYS A 3 -8.67 -16.37 7.57
CA LYS A 3 -7.30 -16.05 7.15
C LYS A 3 -6.34 -16.90 8.00
N ALA A 4 -5.36 -17.53 7.35
CA ALA A 4 -4.32 -18.26 8.06
C ALA A 4 -3.70 -17.36 9.12
N LYS A 5 -3.40 -17.91 10.30
CA LYS A 5 -2.80 -17.15 11.40
C LYS A 5 -1.44 -16.63 10.92
N PHE A 6 -1.28 -15.32 10.87
CA PHE A 6 -0.03 -14.70 10.46
C PHE A 6 1.09 -15.06 11.46
N GLU A 7 2.18 -15.62 10.95
CA GLU A 7 3.37 -15.95 11.74
C GLU A 7 4.38 -14.80 11.66
N ARG A 8 4.61 -14.13 12.79
CA ARG A 8 5.62 -13.06 12.92
C ARG A 8 7.02 -13.66 13.00
N THR A 9 7.57 -14.08 11.86
CA THR A 9 8.94 -14.63 11.76
C THR A 9 10.01 -13.56 11.57
N LYS A 10 9.63 -12.37 11.09
CA LYS A 10 10.53 -11.24 10.79
C LYS A 10 10.13 -9.96 11.56
N PRO A 11 11.07 -9.04 11.83
CA PRO A 11 10.75 -7.70 12.29
C PRO A 11 9.74 -7.01 11.37
N HIS A 12 8.68 -6.47 11.96
CA HIS A 12 7.59 -5.80 11.25
C HIS A 12 7.83 -4.29 11.23
N VAL A 13 7.66 -3.66 10.07
CA VAL A 13 7.74 -2.20 9.90
C VAL A 13 6.55 -1.71 9.09
N ASN A 14 5.89 -0.65 9.56
CA ASN A 14 4.88 0.06 8.80
C ASN A 14 5.55 1.13 7.95
N VAL A 15 5.35 1.07 6.63
CA VAL A 15 5.87 2.04 5.67
C VAL A 15 4.72 2.56 4.81
N GLY A 16 4.96 3.54 3.95
CA GLY A 16 3.94 3.96 3.01
C GLY A 16 4.40 4.97 1.97
N THR A 17 3.54 5.22 1.00
CA THR A 17 3.74 6.22 -0.04
C THR A 17 2.95 7.49 0.31
N ILE A 18 3.66 8.61 0.36
CA ILE A 18 3.08 9.95 0.48
C ILE A 18 3.66 10.84 -0.63
N GLY A 19 2.91 11.88 -1.02
CA GLY A 19 3.33 12.78 -2.10
C GLY A 19 2.15 13.34 -2.87
N HIS A 20 2.44 14.28 -3.78
CA HIS A 20 1.43 15.00 -4.57
C HIS A 20 0.63 14.05 -5.50
N VAL A 21 -0.51 14.53 -6.00
CA VAL A 21 -1.32 13.82 -7.00
C VAL A 21 -0.47 13.51 -8.25
N ASP A 22 -0.74 12.38 -8.90
CA ASP A 22 -0.07 11.90 -10.12
C ASP A 22 1.45 11.64 -10.05
N HIS A 23 2.06 11.69 -8.87
CA HIS A 23 3.48 11.33 -8.69
C HIS A 23 3.75 9.80 -8.69
N GLY A 24 2.76 8.97 -9.05
CA GLY A 24 2.95 7.53 -9.22
C GLY A 24 3.01 6.70 -7.93
N LYS A 25 2.42 7.18 -6.82
CA LYS A 25 2.38 6.48 -5.52
C LYS A 25 1.83 5.05 -5.65
N THR A 26 0.61 4.92 -6.15
CA THR A 26 -0.08 3.64 -6.32
C THR A 26 0.61 2.72 -7.34
N THR A 27 1.17 3.30 -8.41
CA THR A 27 1.99 2.56 -9.39
C THR A 27 3.24 1.98 -8.75
N LEU A 28 3.92 2.74 -7.89
CA LEU A 28 5.08 2.27 -7.14
C LEU A 28 4.68 1.18 -6.15
N THR A 29 3.58 1.35 -5.42
CA THR A 29 3.03 0.35 -4.50
C THR A 29 2.75 -0.97 -5.20
N ALA A 30 2.10 -0.95 -6.37
CA ALA A 30 1.88 -2.13 -7.18
C ALA A 30 3.20 -2.80 -7.61
N ALA A 31 4.20 -2.02 -8.02
CA ALA A 31 5.51 -2.53 -8.41
C ALA A 31 6.26 -3.18 -7.24
N LEU A 32 6.18 -2.62 -6.03
CA LEU A 32 6.76 -3.20 -4.82
C LEU A 32 6.16 -4.57 -4.50
N THR A 33 4.83 -4.70 -4.54
CA THR A 33 4.19 -6.00 -4.32
C THR A 33 4.54 -7.02 -5.41
N LYS A 34 4.66 -6.57 -6.67
CA LYS A 34 5.04 -7.43 -7.79
C LYS A 34 6.45 -8.00 -7.61
N ILE A 35 7.43 -7.11 -7.38
CA ILE A 35 8.83 -7.51 -7.23
C ILE A 35 9.00 -8.34 -5.95
N GLY A 36 8.29 -8.00 -4.87
CA GLY A 36 8.25 -8.78 -3.64
C GLY A 36 7.76 -10.21 -3.89
N ALA A 37 6.61 -10.36 -4.55
CA ALA A 37 6.04 -11.65 -4.92
C ALA A 37 6.97 -12.47 -5.80
N GLU A 38 7.60 -11.86 -6.81
CA GLU A 38 8.53 -12.53 -7.72
C GLU A 38 9.83 -13.00 -7.04
N ARG A 39 10.33 -12.25 -6.04
CA ARG A 39 11.64 -12.53 -5.41
C ARG A 39 11.55 -13.34 -4.13
N PHE A 40 10.54 -13.06 -3.31
CA PHE A 40 10.45 -13.55 -1.94
C PHE A 40 9.14 -14.31 -1.67
N GLY A 41 8.23 -14.37 -2.66
CA GLY A 41 6.87 -14.88 -2.47
C GLY A 41 5.93 -13.81 -1.92
N GLY A 42 4.68 -14.20 -1.64
CA GLY A 42 3.62 -13.28 -1.24
C GLY A 42 2.60 -13.01 -2.34
N GLU A 43 1.77 -11.98 -2.15
CA GLU A 43 0.67 -11.66 -3.05
C GLU A 43 0.97 -10.39 -3.87
N PHE A 44 0.92 -10.50 -5.19
CA PHE A 44 0.95 -9.33 -6.06
C PHE A 44 -0.40 -8.60 -6.02
N LYS A 45 -0.36 -7.28 -5.82
CA LYS A 45 -1.52 -6.39 -5.93
C LYS A 45 -1.34 -5.47 -7.14
N ALA A 46 -2.19 -5.67 -8.14
CA ALA A 46 -2.25 -4.78 -9.31
C ALA A 46 -2.82 -3.40 -8.93
N TYR A 47 -2.55 -2.40 -9.77
CA TYR A 47 -3.03 -1.02 -9.60
C TYR A 47 -4.53 -0.96 -9.28
N ASP A 48 -5.35 -1.62 -10.10
CA ASP A 48 -6.83 -1.64 -9.96
C ASP A 48 -7.34 -2.38 -8.72
N ALA A 49 -6.47 -3.13 -8.04
CA ALA A 49 -6.76 -3.80 -6.78
C ALA A 49 -6.35 -2.95 -5.56
N ILE A 50 -5.49 -1.95 -5.76
CA ILE A 50 -5.12 -0.95 -4.75
C ILE A 50 -6.14 0.19 -4.82
N ASP A 51 -6.34 0.79 -6.00
CA ASP A 51 -7.43 1.75 -6.29
C ASP A 51 -8.71 0.99 -6.68
N ALA A 52 -9.26 0.24 -5.72
CA ALA A 52 -10.37 -0.68 -5.99
C ALA A 52 -11.74 0.00 -6.00
N ALA A 53 -11.91 1.17 -5.36
CA ALA A 53 -13.22 1.78 -5.22
C ALA A 53 -13.75 2.28 -6.58
N PRO A 54 -15.06 2.12 -6.87
CA PRO A 54 -15.65 2.60 -8.12
C PRO A 54 -15.40 4.10 -8.37
N GLU A 55 -15.39 4.90 -7.30
CA GLU A 55 -15.12 6.33 -7.37
C GLU A 55 -13.66 6.64 -7.72
N GLU A 56 -12.71 5.88 -7.18
CA GLU A 56 -11.27 6.01 -7.46
C GLU A 56 -11.00 5.69 -8.93
N LYS A 57 -11.59 4.60 -9.45
CA LYS A 57 -11.48 4.22 -10.87
C LYS A 57 -12.10 5.26 -11.81
N ALA A 58 -13.23 5.84 -11.43
CA ALA A 58 -13.90 6.85 -12.24
C ALA A 58 -13.14 8.18 -12.27
N ARG A 59 -12.45 8.53 -11.18
CA ARG A 59 -11.72 9.80 -11.04
C ARG A 59 -10.23 9.71 -11.37
N GLY A 60 -9.66 8.49 -11.42
CA GLY A 60 -8.24 8.27 -11.68
C GLY A 60 -7.32 8.77 -10.55
N ILE A 61 -7.84 8.90 -9.34
CA ILE A 61 -7.10 9.34 -8.15
C ILE A 61 -7.41 8.46 -6.96
N THR A 62 -6.41 8.20 -6.13
CA THR A 62 -6.57 7.55 -4.83
C THR A 62 -7.34 8.46 -3.90
N ILE A 63 -8.38 7.92 -3.25
CA ILE A 63 -9.26 8.64 -2.31
C ILE A 63 -9.06 8.08 -0.91
N SER A 64 -9.08 6.75 -0.79
CA SER A 64 -8.93 6.01 0.45
C SER A 64 -7.50 5.50 0.61
N THR A 65 -7.06 5.31 1.84
CA THR A 65 -5.78 4.67 2.10
C THR A 65 -5.89 3.17 1.83
N ALA A 66 -4.99 2.62 1.03
CA ALA A 66 -4.92 1.18 0.78
C ALA A 66 -3.80 0.53 1.61
N HIS A 67 -4.04 -0.70 2.07
CA HIS A 67 -3.04 -1.49 2.80
C HIS A 67 -2.60 -2.67 1.94
N VAL A 68 -1.29 -2.77 1.71
CA VAL A 68 -0.68 -3.94 1.05
C VAL A 68 0.47 -4.47 1.90
N GLU A 69 0.80 -5.75 1.70
CA GLU A 69 1.87 -6.42 2.44
C GLU A 69 2.90 -6.95 1.44
N TYR A 70 4.18 -6.83 1.79
CA TYR A 70 5.29 -7.47 1.11
C TYR A 70 6.44 -7.65 2.09
N GLU A 71 7.41 -8.47 1.73
CA GLU A 71 8.55 -8.74 2.59
C GLU A 71 9.88 -8.71 1.85
N SER A 72 10.95 -8.59 2.62
CA SER A 72 12.32 -8.81 2.18
C SER A 72 12.90 -10.01 2.95
N PRO A 73 14.17 -10.41 2.68
CA PRO A 73 14.82 -11.44 3.47
C PRO A 73 14.92 -11.11 4.96
N THR A 74 14.90 -9.81 5.33
CA THR A 74 15.19 -9.36 6.69
C THR A 74 13.99 -8.78 7.43
N ARG A 75 12.93 -8.36 6.74
CA ARG A 75 11.79 -7.64 7.35
C ARG A 75 10.47 -7.95 6.65
N HIS A 76 9.38 -7.82 7.40
CA HIS A 76 8.02 -7.77 6.89
C HIS A 76 7.55 -6.30 6.84
N TYR A 77 6.89 -5.91 5.76
CA TYR A 77 6.38 -4.55 5.58
C TYR A 77 4.85 -4.56 5.43
N ALA A 78 4.18 -3.79 6.29
CA ALA A 78 2.82 -3.33 6.01
C ALA A 78 2.93 -1.94 5.37
N HIS A 79 2.46 -1.82 4.13
CA HIS A 79 2.57 -0.60 3.35
C HIS A 79 1.21 0.10 3.24
N VAL A 80 1.18 1.38 3.58
CA VAL A 80 0.00 2.24 3.46
C VAL A 80 0.16 3.16 2.26
N ASP A 81 -0.68 2.99 1.24
CA ASP A 81 -0.74 3.88 0.07
C ASP A 81 -1.69 5.03 0.37
N CYS A 82 -1.20 6.28 0.37
CA CYS A 82 -1.99 7.45 0.74
C CYS A 82 -2.42 8.31 -0.46
N PRO A 83 -3.57 8.99 -0.38
CA PRO A 83 -4.01 9.92 -1.40
C PRO A 83 -3.12 11.17 -1.45
N GLY A 84 -2.96 11.74 -2.65
CA GLY A 84 -2.14 12.94 -2.88
C GLY A 84 -2.91 14.21 -3.26
N HIS A 85 -4.23 14.09 -3.47
CA HIS A 85 -5.10 15.21 -3.85
C HIS A 85 -5.48 16.05 -2.62
N ALA A 86 -5.55 17.37 -2.78
CA ALA A 86 -5.78 18.33 -1.68
C ALA A 86 -7.07 18.03 -0.88
N ASP A 87 -8.15 17.67 -1.58
CA ASP A 87 -9.45 17.36 -0.97
C ASP A 87 -9.42 16.12 -0.07
N TYR A 88 -8.43 15.24 -0.23
CA TYR A 88 -8.31 13.97 0.49
C TYR A 88 -7.12 13.92 1.47
N VAL A 89 -6.53 15.08 1.80
CA VAL A 89 -5.42 15.20 2.76
C VAL A 89 -5.77 14.62 4.13
N LYS A 90 -7.04 14.68 4.56
CA LYS A 90 -7.48 14.08 5.84
C LYS A 90 -7.19 12.58 5.90
N ASN A 91 -7.45 11.87 4.80
CA ASN A 91 -7.21 10.43 4.72
C ASN A 91 -5.70 10.14 4.72
N MET A 92 -4.91 10.97 4.04
CA MET A 92 -3.44 10.90 4.09
C MET A 92 -2.90 11.08 5.52
N ILE A 93 -3.45 12.02 6.30
CA ILE A 93 -3.03 12.24 7.70
C ILE A 93 -3.28 10.97 8.55
N THR A 94 -4.42 10.31 8.38
CA THR A 94 -4.72 9.06 9.10
C THR A 94 -3.82 7.90 8.65
N GLY A 95 -3.45 7.84 7.38
CA GLY A 95 -2.50 6.85 6.87
C GLY A 95 -1.08 7.08 7.36
N ALA A 96 -0.60 8.32 7.31
CA ALA A 96 0.74 8.72 7.75
C ALA A 96 0.97 8.48 9.25
N ALA A 97 -0.08 8.60 10.08
CA ALA A 97 -0.01 8.31 11.50
C ALA A 97 0.34 6.85 11.85
N GLN A 98 0.23 5.94 10.87
CA GLN A 98 0.54 4.53 11.02
C GLN A 98 1.96 4.18 10.56
N MET A 99 2.69 5.11 9.93
CA MET A 99 4.00 4.84 9.35
C MET A 99 5.11 5.01 10.40
N ASP A 100 5.99 4.02 10.50
CA ASP A 100 7.16 4.06 11.39
C ASP A 100 8.30 4.91 10.80
N GLY A 101 8.33 5.07 9.46
CA GLY A 101 9.34 5.84 8.71
C GLY A 101 9.77 5.16 7.42
#